data_AF-A0A150GTR5-F1
#
_entry.id   AF-A0A150GTR5-F1
#
_cell.length_a   1.000
_cell.length_b   1.000
_cell.length_c   1.000
_cell.angle_alpha   90.00
_cell.angle_beta   90.00
_cell.angle_gamma   90.00
#
_symmetry.space_group_name_H-M   'P 1'
#
loop_
_entity.id
_entity.type
_entity.pdbx_description
1 polymer ?
#
loop_
_entity_poly.entity_id
_entity_poly.type
_entity_poly.pdbx_seq_one_letter_code
_entity_poly.pdbx_strand_id
1 'polypeptide(L)'
;MEGADEAEFLELLVANCRIGEWVERIRKRGTVPRQKQALMLLKQMVESRNAYAEEARQAGVVPLCTRILGLTEDEEVLDTCSAIIAACSGHMATAGKASTYTYDGVHVHIREGALGDGLGAKVWMVAHMLCMELAAHRGRLLAGRRVLELGSGCGVCGLAAAALGAASVVLSDVEGPVLRNLRSCMHLNNQPGPESGPGSASEQAQLVGGSGMELDVGEEAGGGPLTDAELFGDAEEVEDLDEVMADLMGGSGAGWAEGRGGPAEPRAEGGGAAGGQGKQERERRWEAGNTSVRLLDWAESQRALDGGEAAAAMSALCIGGGGDADDLPPRLPLSERFPVIIGSEVMYELAHAELVAAVVKHRLAPGGCAVLHCAVRELKVFEHFARECRRRGLRYRRRHVTPAAAFSFEGILGRADEYEGGFLLMALDHVDSPCQEWYRDDWEETL
;
A
#
# COMPACT_ATOMS: atom_id res chain seq x y z
N MET A 1 -31.72 19.48 4.05
CA MET A 1 -30.55 18.90 3.37
C MET A 1 -31.04 17.66 2.63
N GLU A 2 -32.01 17.83 1.72
CA GLU A 2 -32.78 16.72 1.09
C GLU A 2 -32.44 16.51 -0.39
N GLY A 3 -31.61 17.37 -1.00
CA GLY A 3 -31.37 17.36 -2.45
C GLY A 3 -30.13 16.60 -2.93
N ALA A 4 -29.25 16.13 -2.04
CA ALA A 4 -28.04 15.40 -2.43
C ALA A 4 -28.34 13.93 -2.77
N ASP A 5 -29.21 13.29 -1.99
CA ASP A 5 -29.59 11.88 -2.12
C ASP A 5 -30.46 11.63 -3.37
N GLU A 6 -31.37 12.56 -3.68
CA GLU A 6 -32.19 12.51 -4.90
C GLU A 6 -31.33 12.71 -6.17
N ALA A 7 -30.32 13.57 -6.11
CA ALA A 7 -29.42 13.82 -7.24
C ALA A 7 -28.52 12.61 -7.53
N GLU A 8 -28.02 11.94 -6.49
CA GLU A 8 -27.20 10.73 -6.59
C GLU A 8 -28.02 9.55 -7.11
N PHE A 9 -29.25 9.39 -6.63
CA PHE A 9 -30.20 8.40 -7.14
C PHE A 9 -30.57 8.62 -8.61
N LEU A 10 -30.86 9.87 -9.01
CA LEU A 10 -31.12 10.23 -10.41
C LEU A 10 -29.88 10.01 -11.29
N GLU A 11 -28.68 10.26 -10.77
CA GLU A 11 -27.42 10.00 -11.48
C GLU A 11 -27.20 8.52 -11.72
N LEU A 12 -27.47 7.66 -10.74
CA LEU A 12 -27.43 6.19 -10.87
C LEU A 12 -28.42 5.69 -11.92
N LEU A 13 -29.66 6.16 -11.91
CA LEU A 13 -30.67 5.80 -12.92
C LEU A 13 -30.25 6.19 -14.34
N VAL A 14 -29.69 7.40 -14.50
CA VAL A 14 -29.17 7.87 -15.79
C VAL A 14 -27.93 7.09 -16.22
N ALA A 15 -27.06 6.72 -15.28
CA ALA A 15 -25.88 5.89 -15.53
C ALA A 15 -26.29 4.51 -16.02
N ASN A 16 -27.17 3.80 -15.29
CA ASN A 16 -27.68 2.48 -15.66
C ASN A 16 -28.28 2.46 -17.08
N CYS A 17 -29.15 3.43 -17.39
CA CYS A 17 -29.77 3.53 -18.72
C CYS A 17 -28.72 3.70 -19.84
N ARG A 18 -27.74 4.58 -19.64
CA ARG A 18 -26.71 4.88 -20.66
C ARG A 18 -25.70 3.74 -20.83
N ILE A 19 -25.29 3.11 -19.73
CA ILE A 19 -24.42 1.94 -19.75
C ILE A 19 -25.09 0.81 -20.53
N GLY A 20 -26.38 0.53 -20.25
CA GLY A 20 -27.16 -0.46 -20.99
C GLY A 20 -27.16 -0.21 -22.51
N GLU A 21 -27.39 1.04 -22.93
CA GLU A 21 -27.34 1.41 -24.35
C GLU A 21 -25.96 1.21 -24.99
N TRP A 22 -24.87 1.59 -24.30
CA TRP A 22 -23.52 1.44 -24.85
C TRP A 22 -23.10 -0.03 -24.91
N VAL A 23 -23.37 -0.81 -23.86
CA VAL A 23 -23.09 -2.25 -23.83
C VAL A 23 -23.83 -2.98 -24.95
N GLU A 24 -25.11 -2.68 -25.15
CA GLU A 24 -25.93 -3.21 -26.25
C GLU A 24 -25.31 -2.89 -27.62
N ARG A 25 -24.84 -1.64 -27.81
CA ARG A 25 -24.21 -1.19 -29.05
C ARG A 25 -22.85 -1.84 -29.30
N ILE A 26 -22.06 -2.08 -28.25
CA ILE A 26 -20.77 -2.78 -28.34
C ILE A 26 -21.00 -4.26 -28.68
N ARG A 27 -21.97 -4.91 -28.03
CA ARG A 27 -22.31 -6.33 -28.23
C ARG A 27 -22.94 -6.60 -29.59
N LYS A 28 -23.78 -5.70 -30.11
CA LYS A 28 -24.37 -5.84 -31.45
C LYS A 28 -23.25 -5.84 -32.49
N ARG A 29 -23.09 -6.96 -33.21
CA ARG A 29 -22.22 -7.04 -34.40
C ARG A 29 -22.74 -6.06 -35.45
N GLY A 30 -22.14 -4.86 -35.48
CA GLY A 30 -22.51 -3.76 -36.35
C GLY A 30 -21.29 -3.15 -37.05
N THR A 31 -21.45 -1.94 -37.58
CA THR A 31 -20.34 -1.19 -38.21
C THR A 31 -19.30 -0.78 -37.16
N VAL A 32 -18.04 -1.19 -37.35
CA VAL A 32 -16.87 -0.92 -36.48
C VAL A 32 -16.81 0.52 -35.94
N PRO A 33 -17.08 1.59 -36.74
CA PRO A 33 -17.05 2.97 -36.23
C PRO A 33 -18.06 3.26 -35.11
N ARG A 34 -19.23 2.61 -35.12
CA ARG A 34 -20.26 2.81 -34.08
C ARG A 34 -19.91 2.10 -32.77
N GLN A 35 -19.24 0.96 -32.84
CA GLN A 35 -18.73 0.25 -31.66
C GLN A 35 -17.59 1.04 -31.02
N LYS A 36 -16.66 1.55 -31.83
CA LYS A 36 -15.57 2.42 -31.37
C LYS A 36 -16.09 3.69 -30.70
N GLN A 37 -17.10 4.34 -31.29
CA GLN A 37 -17.74 5.51 -30.67
C GLN A 37 -18.40 5.19 -29.33
N ALA A 38 -19.07 4.03 -29.20
CA ALA A 38 -19.67 3.61 -27.95
C ALA A 38 -18.63 3.32 -26.86
N LEU A 39 -17.50 2.70 -27.22
CA LEU A 39 -16.36 2.49 -26.31
C LEU A 39 -15.76 3.83 -25.84
N MET A 40 -15.56 4.80 -26.72
CA MET A 40 -15.02 6.11 -26.34
C MET A 40 -15.95 6.88 -25.38
N LEU A 41 -17.26 6.86 -25.63
CA LEU A 41 -18.24 7.48 -24.75
C LEU A 41 -18.31 6.78 -23.39
N LEU A 42 -18.24 5.44 -23.39
CA LEU A 42 -18.19 4.64 -22.17
C LEU A 42 -16.94 5.00 -21.35
N LYS A 43 -15.73 4.99 -21.96
CA LYS A 43 -14.47 5.40 -21.33
C LYS A 43 -14.58 6.76 -20.65
N GLN A 44 -15.02 7.77 -21.40
CA GLN A 44 -15.14 9.14 -20.88
C GLN A 44 -16.00 9.21 -19.61
N MET A 45 -17.06 8.41 -19.56
CA MET A 45 -18.03 8.45 -18.46
C MET A 45 -17.58 7.64 -17.25
N VAL A 46 -16.98 6.45 -17.46
CA VAL A 46 -16.44 5.65 -16.34
C VAL A 46 -15.21 6.29 -15.71
N GLU A 47 -14.43 7.08 -16.45
CA GLU A 47 -13.28 7.81 -15.91
C GLU A 47 -13.68 9.07 -15.12
N SER A 48 -14.83 9.67 -15.44
CA SER A 48 -15.24 10.95 -14.85
C SER A 48 -16.22 10.81 -13.69
N ARG A 49 -16.91 9.67 -13.54
CA ARG A 49 -18.00 9.49 -12.56
C ARG A 49 -18.02 8.07 -11.99
N ASN A 50 -17.90 7.95 -10.67
CA ASN A 50 -17.89 6.65 -9.98
C ASN A 50 -19.18 5.85 -10.20
N ALA A 51 -20.35 6.50 -10.24
CA ALA A 51 -21.63 5.84 -10.52
C ALA A 51 -21.63 5.09 -11.87
N TYR A 52 -20.96 5.62 -12.88
CA TYR A 52 -20.86 4.97 -14.19
C TYR A 52 -19.89 3.79 -14.18
N ALA A 53 -18.80 3.87 -13.41
CA ALA A 53 -17.86 2.76 -13.26
C ALA A 53 -18.48 1.57 -12.50
N GLU A 54 -19.30 1.85 -11.49
CA GLU A 54 -20.05 0.84 -10.73
C GLU A 54 -21.07 0.11 -11.61
N GLU A 55 -21.94 0.88 -12.29
CA GLU A 55 -22.94 0.34 -13.22
C GLU A 55 -22.30 -0.40 -14.40
N ALA A 56 -21.17 0.08 -14.92
CA ALA A 56 -20.41 -0.61 -15.96
C ALA A 56 -19.90 -1.99 -15.48
N ARG A 57 -19.44 -2.08 -14.23
CA ARG A 57 -18.99 -3.35 -13.64
C ARG A 57 -20.15 -4.33 -13.55
N GLN A 58 -21.29 -3.89 -12.99
CA GLN A 58 -22.50 -4.71 -12.85
C GLN A 58 -23.06 -5.16 -14.21
N ALA A 59 -22.95 -4.31 -15.24
CA ALA A 59 -23.39 -4.65 -16.60
C ALA A 59 -22.45 -5.62 -17.36
N GLY A 60 -21.34 -6.06 -16.74
CA GLY A 60 -20.38 -6.99 -17.35
C GLY A 60 -19.51 -6.35 -18.43
N VAL A 61 -19.16 -5.07 -18.29
CA VAL A 61 -18.27 -4.35 -19.22
C VAL A 61 -16.85 -4.89 -19.18
N VAL A 62 -16.33 -5.27 -18.01
CA VAL A 62 -14.94 -5.77 -17.87
C VAL A 62 -14.71 -7.03 -18.71
N PRO A 63 -15.50 -8.12 -18.58
CA PRO A 63 -15.35 -9.29 -19.45
C PRO A 63 -15.54 -8.99 -20.94
N LEU A 64 -16.41 -8.02 -21.27
CA LEU A 64 -16.65 -7.59 -22.65
C LEU A 64 -15.41 -6.91 -23.25
N CYS A 65 -14.80 -5.97 -22.53
CA CYS A 65 -13.58 -5.28 -22.95
C CYS A 65 -12.39 -6.24 -23.02
N THR A 66 -12.22 -7.14 -22.05
CA THR A 66 -11.15 -8.17 -22.09
C THR A 66 -11.26 -9.06 -23.32
N ARG A 67 -12.47 -9.45 -23.70
CA ARG A 67 -12.70 -10.20 -24.95
C ARG A 67 -12.33 -9.39 -26.19
N ILE A 68 -12.65 -8.09 -26.22
CA ILE A 68 -12.32 -7.21 -27.34
C ILE A 68 -10.80 -7.07 -27.48
N LEU A 69 -10.06 -6.91 -26.37
CA LEU A 69 -8.60 -6.85 -26.37
C LEU A 69 -7.97 -8.06 -27.08
N GLY A 70 -8.50 -9.26 -26.84
CA GLY A 70 -8.01 -10.49 -27.49
C GLY A 70 -8.39 -10.65 -28.96
N LEU A 71 -9.22 -9.76 -29.52
CA LEU A 71 -9.76 -9.87 -30.88
C LEU A 71 -9.44 -8.67 -31.79
N THR A 72 -8.88 -7.59 -31.25
CA THR A 72 -8.66 -6.33 -31.98
C THR A 72 -7.17 -6.05 -32.17
N GLU A 73 -6.83 -5.47 -33.33
CA GLU A 73 -5.47 -4.94 -33.62
C GLU A 73 -5.47 -3.39 -33.69
N ASP A 74 -6.63 -2.74 -33.49
CA ASP A 74 -6.76 -1.28 -33.47
C ASP A 74 -6.23 -0.72 -32.13
N GLU A 75 -5.08 -0.03 -32.17
CA GLU A 75 -4.40 0.54 -30.99
C GLU A 75 -5.30 1.46 -30.15
N GLU A 76 -6.17 2.24 -30.79
CA GLU A 76 -7.06 3.16 -30.07
C GLU A 76 -8.19 2.40 -29.35
N VAL A 77 -8.66 1.30 -29.92
CA VAL A 77 -9.60 0.39 -29.25
C VAL A 77 -8.92 -0.36 -28.11
N LEU A 78 -7.66 -0.77 -28.27
CA LEU A 78 -6.86 -1.42 -27.23
C LEU A 78 -6.69 -0.50 -26.01
N ASP A 79 -6.24 0.74 -26.24
CA ASP A 79 -6.07 1.75 -25.18
C ASP A 79 -7.41 2.04 -24.49
N THR A 80 -8.47 2.23 -25.28
CA THR A 80 -9.81 2.52 -24.76
C THR A 80 -10.33 1.39 -23.88
N CYS A 81 -10.21 0.13 -24.30
CA CYS A 81 -10.66 -1.02 -23.51
C CYS A 81 -9.83 -1.19 -22.24
N SER A 82 -8.51 -0.98 -22.30
CA SER A 82 -7.63 -1.06 -21.13
C SER A 82 -7.98 -0.01 -20.09
N ALA A 83 -8.25 1.22 -20.51
CA ALA A 83 -8.67 2.31 -19.62
C ALA A 83 -10.05 2.06 -18.99
N ILE A 84 -11.01 1.54 -19.77
CA ILE A 84 -12.34 1.17 -19.23
C ILE A 84 -12.20 0.07 -18.18
N ILE A 85 -11.38 -0.97 -18.45
CA ILE A 85 -11.13 -2.05 -17.49
C ILE A 85 -10.51 -1.47 -16.22
N ALA A 86 -9.49 -0.62 -16.34
CA ALA A 86 -8.85 0.02 -15.18
C ALA A 86 -9.84 0.86 -14.36
N ALA A 87 -10.70 1.65 -15.00
CA ALA A 87 -11.72 2.45 -14.33
C ALA A 87 -12.80 1.59 -13.66
N CYS A 88 -13.22 0.49 -14.29
CA CYS A 88 -14.25 -0.40 -13.78
C CYS A 88 -13.73 -1.36 -12.69
N SER A 89 -12.43 -1.65 -12.66
CA SER A 89 -11.77 -2.48 -11.63
C SER A 89 -11.56 -1.76 -10.28
N GLY A 90 -12.10 -0.54 -10.13
CA GLY A 90 -12.10 0.25 -8.90
C GLY A 90 -10.85 1.13 -8.73
N HIS A 91 -10.86 2.01 -7.71
CA HIS A 91 -9.75 2.93 -7.38
C HIS A 91 -8.40 2.26 -7.13
N MET A 92 -8.38 0.92 -7.02
CA MET A 92 -7.16 0.14 -6.85
C MET A 92 -6.45 -0.16 -8.17
N ALA A 93 -7.14 -0.11 -9.32
CA ALA A 93 -6.60 -0.45 -10.63
C ALA A 93 -6.24 0.77 -11.50
N THR A 94 -6.52 2.00 -11.05
CA THR A 94 -6.13 3.22 -11.76
C THR A 94 -4.64 3.54 -11.56
N ALA A 95 -3.94 3.82 -12.68
CA ALA A 95 -2.54 4.21 -12.65
C ALA A 95 -2.37 5.59 -11.98
N GLY A 96 -1.42 5.70 -11.03
CA GLY A 96 -0.76 6.97 -10.72
C GLY A 96 -1.60 8.04 -10.03
N LYS A 97 -2.46 7.70 -9.05
CA LYS A 97 -3.22 8.70 -8.28
C LYS A 97 -2.31 9.44 -7.29
N ALA A 98 -2.22 10.76 -7.40
CA ALA A 98 -1.65 11.61 -6.36
C ALA A 98 -2.76 12.07 -5.41
N SER A 99 -2.62 11.76 -4.13
CA SER A 99 -3.57 12.07 -3.07
C SER A 99 -2.91 12.94 -2.00
N THR A 100 -3.65 13.84 -1.37
CA THR A 100 -3.18 14.60 -0.21
C THR A 100 -4.00 14.20 1.00
N TYR A 101 -3.33 13.73 2.05
CA TYR A 101 -3.94 13.35 3.31
C TYR A 101 -3.60 14.38 4.39
N THR A 102 -4.50 14.57 5.35
CA THR A 102 -4.30 15.53 6.44
C THR A 102 -4.42 14.84 7.79
N TYR A 103 -3.43 15.03 8.66
CA TYR A 103 -3.39 14.49 10.02
C TYR A 103 -2.97 15.58 11.01
N ASP A 104 -3.78 15.90 12.02
CA ASP A 104 -3.52 17.01 12.96
C ASP A 104 -3.04 18.31 12.28
N GLY A 105 -3.68 18.66 11.15
CA GLY A 105 -3.37 19.85 10.37
C GLY A 105 -2.12 19.79 9.48
N VAL A 106 -1.34 18.71 9.51
CA VAL A 106 -0.21 18.52 8.58
C VAL A 106 -0.67 17.80 7.32
N HIS A 107 -0.15 18.22 6.16
CA HIS A 107 -0.47 17.63 4.86
C HIS A 107 0.61 16.65 4.42
N VAL A 108 0.19 15.51 3.90
CA VAL A 108 1.07 14.47 3.35
C VAL A 108 0.62 14.15 1.92
N HIS A 109 1.49 14.41 0.96
CA HIS A 109 1.27 14.17 -0.46
C HIS A 109 1.81 12.80 -0.86
N ILE A 110 0.95 11.91 -1.36
CA ILE A 110 1.33 10.54 -1.72
C ILE A 110 0.97 10.29 -3.18
N ARG A 111 1.86 9.62 -3.89
CA ARG A 111 1.57 9.02 -5.19
C ARG A 111 1.42 7.51 -5.01
N GLU A 112 0.28 6.99 -5.41
CA GLU A 112 0.04 5.55 -5.52
C GLU A 112 0.33 5.09 -6.95
N GLY A 113 0.97 3.92 -7.09
CA GLY A 113 1.12 3.22 -8.36
C GLY A 113 -0.12 2.38 -8.69
N ALA A 114 -0.05 1.64 -9.79
CA ALA A 114 -1.05 0.64 -10.09
C ALA A 114 -0.89 -0.56 -9.13
N LEU A 115 -1.96 -1.29 -8.84
CA LEU A 115 -1.86 -2.51 -8.01
C LEU A 115 -0.91 -3.56 -8.63
N GLY A 116 -0.81 -3.61 -9.96
CA GLY A 116 0.14 -4.47 -10.67
C GLY A 116 1.63 -4.10 -10.44
N ASP A 117 1.91 -2.93 -9.87
CA ASP A 117 3.28 -2.52 -9.48
C ASP A 117 3.69 -3.09 -8.11
N GLY A 118 2.83 -3.91 -7.47
CA GLY A 118 3.05 -4.54 -6.18
C GLY A 118 2.19 -3.96 -5.05
N LEU A 119 2.04 -4.70 -3.96
CA LEU A 119 1.22 -4.28 -2.80
C LEU A 119 1.72 -2.99 -2.16
N GLY A 120 3.03 -2.73 -2.20
CA GLY A 120 3.66 -1.50 -1.71
C GLY A 120 3.34 -0.25 -2.53
N ALA A 121 2.74 -0.39 -3.71
CA ALA A 121 2.34 0.71 -4.57
C ALA A 121 1.02 1.39 -4.14
N LYS A 122 0.32 0.84 -3.14
CA LYS A 122 -0.96 1.35 -2.65
C LYS A 122 -0.89 1.81 -1.20
N VAL A 123 -1.78 2.74 -0.83
CA VAL A 123 -2.01 3.12 0.57
C VAL A 123 -3.18 2.31 1.11
N TRP A 124 -2.91 1.55 2.17
CA TRP A 124 -3.91 0.71 2.84
C TRP A 124 -4.56 1.45 4.01
N MET A 125 -5.82 1.13 4.32
CA MET A 125 -6.57 1.80 5.39
C MET A 125 -5.85 1.78 6.75
N VAL A 126 -5.16 0.67 7.05
CA VAL A 126 -4.39 0.50 8.29
C VAL A 126 -3.28 1.55 8.42
N ALA A 127 -2.72 2.00 7.31
CA ALA A 127 -1.71 3.06 7.31
C ALA A 127 -2.33 4.40 7.77
N HIS A 128 -3.57 4.70 7.38
CA HIS A 128 -4.31 5.85 7.90
C HIS A 128 -4.60 5.73 9.40
N MET A 129 -4.92 4.52 9.89
CA MET A 129 -5.13 4.26 11.32
C MET A 129 -3.85 4.52 12.12
N LEU A 130 -2.69 4.07 11.62
CA LEU A 130 -1.40 4.38 12.22
C LEU A 130 -1.09 5.88 12.16
N CYS A 131 -1.39 6.58 11.06
CA CYS A 131 -1.21 8.04 10.99
C CYS A 131 -2.05 8.80 12.03
N MET A 132 -3.29 8.38 12.26
CA MET A 132 -4.15 8.98 13.30
C MET A 132 -3.57 8.75 14.71
N GLU A 133 -3.07 7.56 14.97
CA GLU A 133 -2.38 7.21 16.23
C GLU A 133 -1.12 8.07 16.45
N LEU A 134 -0.30 8.22 15.40
CA LEU A 134 0.90 9.07 15.43
C LEU A 134 0.54 10.54 15.70
N ALA A 135 -0.52 11.03 15.08
CA ALA A 135 -1.01 12.39 15.24
C ALA A 135 -1.51 12.65 16.67
N ALA A 136 -2.33 11.74 17.21
CA ALA A 136 -2.87 11.84 18.57
C ALA A 136 -1.78 11.84 19.64
N HIS A 137 -0.64 11.20 19.38
CA HIS A 137 0.44 11.01 20.35
C HIS A 137 1.78 11.64 19.95
N ARG A 138 1.79 12.56 18.98
CA ARG A 138 3.02 13.13 18.40
C ARG A 138 3.99 13.72 19.43
N GLY A 139 3.48 14.31 20.51
CA GLY A 139 4.30 14.93 21.56
C GLY A 139 5.14 13.93 22.36
N ARG A 140 4.66 12.70 22.56
CA ARG A 140 5.36 11.66 23.34
C ARG A 140 6.08 10.66 22.44
N LEU A 141 5.46 10.30 21.31
CA LEU A 141 5.96 9.27 20.41
C LEU A 141 6.97 9.80 19.40
N LEU A 142 6.78 11.03 18.88
CA LEU A 142 7.55 11.53 17.73
C LEU A 142 8.46 12.72 18.03
N ALA A 143 8.01 13.66 18.86
CA ALA A 143 8.67 14.96 19.02
C ALA A 143 10.18 14.82 19.30
N GLY A 144 11.00 15.27 18.35
CA GLY A 144 12.46 15.24 18.45
C GLY A 144 13.10 13.84 18.40
N ARG A 145 12.33 12.78 18.10
CA ARG A 145 12.81 11.39 18.01
C ARG A 145 13.27 11.05 16.60
N ARG A 146 14.20 10.10 16.49
CA ARG A 146 14.54 9.45 15.21
C ARG A 146 13.64 8.23 15.02
N VAL A 147 13.07 8.09 13.84
CA VAL A 147 12.08 7.05 13.52
C VAL A 147 12.58 6.20 12.36
N LEU A 148 12.40 4.89 12.44
CA LEU A 148 12.49 3.97 11.30
C LEU A 148 11.10 3.45 10.98
N GLU A 149 10.67 3.57 9.74
CA GLU A 149 9.48 2.90 9.23
C GLU A 149 9.88 1.60 8.51
N LEU A 150 9.30 0.48 8.92
CA LEU A 150 9.46 -0.82 8.27
C LEU A 150 8.37 -1.00 7.21
N GLY A 151 8.75 -1.39 6.00
CA GLY A 151 7.80 -1.65 4.91
C GLY A 151 6.99 -0.41 4.56
N SER A 152 7.69 0.68 4.22
CA SER A 152 7.08 1.99 4.01
C SER A 152 6.06 1.99 2.87
N GLY A 153 6.18 1.13 1.86
CA GLY A 153 5.33 1.19 0.68
C GLY A 153 5.37 2.57 0.04
N CYS A 154 4.23 3.26 0.00
CA CYS A 154 4.13 4.65 -0.48
C CYS A 154 4.63 5.71 0.52
N GLY A 155 4.87 5.35 1.79
CA GLY A 155 5.52 6.18 2.82
C GLY A 155 4.59 7.04 3.66
N VAL A 156 3.27 6.81 3.65
CA VAL A 156 2.31 7.72 4.30
C VAL A 156 2.55 7.86 5.81
N CYS A 157 2.88 6.79 6.54
CA CYS A 157 3.06 6.88 7.99
C CYS A 157 4.40 7.53 8.36
N GLY A 158 5.48 7.18 7.67
CA GLY A 158 6.78 7.81 7.89
C GLY A 158 6.80 9.30 7.50
N LEU A 159 6.16 9.68 6.39
CA LEU A 159 6.04 11.09 5.97
C LEU A 159 5.13 11.88 6.92
N ALA A 160 4.03 11.28 7.40
CA ALA A 160 3.24 11.87 8.47
C ALA A 160 4.09 12.07 9.74
N ALA A 161 4.85 11.06 10.16
CA ALA A 161 5.71 11.15 11.33
C ALA A 161 6.75 12.29 11.21
N ALA A 162 7.32 12.46 10.02
CA ALA A 162 8.26 13.54 9.71
C ALA A 162 7.61 14.92 9.88
N ALA A 163 6.42 15.11 9.32
CA ALA A 163 5.67 16.35 9.42
C ALA A 163 5.10 16.63 10.82
N LEU A 164 4.81 15.58 11.60
CA LEU A 164 4.29 15.67 12.96
C LEU A 164 5.35 15.98 14.03
N GLY A 165 6.63 16.12 13.64
CA GLY A 165 7.70 16.63 14.51
C GLY A 165 8.79 15.64 14.89
N ALA A 166 8.92 14.51 14.17
CA ALA A 166 10.11 13.67 14.28
C ALA A 166 11.39 14.45 13.92
N ALA A 167 12.47 14.21 14.65
CA ALA A 167 13.78 14.82 14.34
C ALA A 167 14.34 14.30 13.02
N SER A 168 14.16 13.01 12.74
CA SER A 168 14.48 12.40 11.45
C SER A 168 13.69 11.12 11.23
N VAL A 169 13.35 10.81 9.99
CA VAL A 169 12.66 9.57 9.60
C VAL A 169 13.44 8.83 8.52
N VAL A 170 13.67 7.54 8.73
CA VAL A 170 14.15 6.61 7.71
C VAL A 170 12.95 5.83 7.19
N LEU A 171 12.62 6.03 5.92
CA LEU A 171 11.63 5.28 5.16
C LEU A 171 12.34 4.07 4.55
N SER A 172 11.83 2.86 4.75
CA SER A 172 12.54 1.65 4.32
C SER A 172 11.64 0.60 3.70
N ASP A 173 12.18 -0.04 2.66
CA ASP A 173 11.54 -1.12 1.91
C ASP A 173 12.63 -1.98 1.25
N VAL A 174 12.24 -3.02 0.52
CA VAL A 174 13.14 -3.92 -0.21
C VAL A 174 12.91 -3.88 -1.73
N GLU A 175 11.69 -3.57 -2.17
CA GLU A 175 11.32 -3.64 -3.58
C GLU A 175 11.76 -2.40 -4.37
N GLY A 176 12.53 -2.61 -5.44
CA GLY A 176 13.07 -1.51 -6.26
C GLY A 176 12.01 -0.51 -6.78
N PRO A 177 10.90 -0.95 -7.40
CA PRO A 177 9.82 -0.06 -7.84
C PRO A 177 9.21 0.75 -6.68
N VAL A 178 8.93 0.11 -5.55
CA VAL A 178 8.39 0.75 -4.34
C VAL A 178 9.34 1.80 -3.82
N LEU A 179 10.63 1.49 -3.70
CA LEU A 179 11.67 2.44 -3.26
C LEU A 179 11.76 3.68 -4.16
N ARG A 180 11.61 3.53 -5.49
CA ARG A 180 11.60 4.66 -6.42
C ARG A 180 10.35 5.54 -6.26
N ASN A 181 9.19 4.94 -6.05
CA ASN A 181 7.97 5.69 -5.75
C ASN A 181 8.08 6.41 -4.40
N LEU A 182 8.57 5.73 -3.38
CA LEU A 182 8.82 6.27 -2.04
C LEU A 182 9.75 7.48 -2.07
N ARG A 183 10.82 7.45 -2.89
CA ARG A 183 11.67 8.62 -3.17
C ARG A 183 10.89 9.79 -3.76
N SER A 184 9.97 9.54 -4.69
CA SER A 184 9.13 10.58 -5.27
C SER A 184 8.18 11.17 -4.23
N CYS A 185 7.49 10.35 -3.43
CA CYS A 185 6.65 10.81 -2.32
C CYS A 185 7.45 11.66 -1.33
N MET A 186 8.65 11.22 -0.95
CA MET A 186 9.55 11.97 -0.06
C MET A 186 9.86 13.38 -0.59
N HIS A 187 10.22 13.50 -1.87
CA HIS A 187 10.49 14.82 -2.47
C HIS A 187 9.24 15.69 -2.61
N LEU A 188 8.08 15.11 -2.92
CA LEU A 188 6.81 15.84 -2.99
C LEU A 188 6.46 16.53 -1.66
N ASN A 189 6.85 15.96 -0.53
CA ASN A 189 6.60 16.52 0.81
C ASN A 189 7.68 17.47 1.32
N ASN A 190 8.77 17.65 0.56
CA ASN A 190 9.88 18.53 0.92
C ASN A 190 10.05 19.71 -0.04
N GLN A 191 9.16 19.84 -1.02
CA GLN A 191 9.11 21.04 -1.85
C GLN A 191 8.42 22.17 -1.08
N PRO A 192 8.94 23.41 -1.14
CA PRO A 192 8.22 24.56 -0.61
C PRO A 192 6.86 24.63 -1.33
N GLY A 193 5.77 24.61 -0.54
CA GLY A 193 4.42 24.67 -1.10
C GLY A 193 4.26 25.87 -2.04
N PRO A 194 3.40 25.78 -3.06
CA PRO A 194 3.07 26.95 -3.86
C PRO A 194 2.58 28.05 -2.91
N GLU A 195 3.15 29.25 -3.03
CA GLU A 195 2.58 30.44 -2.40
C GLU A 195 1.08 30.43 -2.73
N SER A 196 0.25 30.51 -1.69
CA SER A 196 -1.21 30.47 -1.79
C SER A 196 -1.71 31.63 -2.65
N GLY A 197 -1.70 31.44 -3.96
CA GLY A 197 -2.43 32.23 -4.94
C GLY A 197 -3.91 31.85 -4.91
N PRO A 198 -4.82 32.77 -5.22
CA PRO A 198 -6.25 32.51 -5.11
C PRO A 198 -6.69 31.56 -6.23
N GLY A 199 -7.13 30.35 -5.84
CA GLY A 199 -8.10 29.55 -6.60
C GLY A 199 -7.53 28.47 -7.53
N SER A 200 -7.25 27.30 -6.97
CA SER A 200 -7.60 26.03 -7.63
C SER A 200 -8.22 25.11 -6.58
N ALA A 201 -9.44 24.65 -6.84
CA ALA A 201 -10.20 23.82 -5.92
C ALA A 201 -9.51 22.45 -5.79
N SER A 202 -8.93 22.21 -4.62
CA SER A 202 -8.58 20.86 -4.16
C SER A 202 -9.84 20.23 -3.58
N GLU A 203 -10.17 19.01 -3.98
CA GLU A 203 -11.21 18.23 -3.30
C GLU A 203 -10.76 17.97 -1.86
N GLN A 204 -11.37 18.73 -0.95
CA GLN A 204 -11.20 18.60 0.48
C GLN A 204 -12.07 17.44 0.97
N ALA A 205 -11.47 16.31 1.30
CA ALA A 205 -12.11 15.36 2.21
C ALA A 205 -11.99 15.90 3.65
N GLN A 206 -12.88 16.83 4.03
CA GLN A 206 -13.06 17.27 5.41
C GLN A 206 -13.92 16.24 6.15
N LEU A 207 -13.38 15.68 7.24
CA LEU A 207 -14.12 14.82 8.16
C LEU A 207 -14.47 15.62 9.41
N VAL A 208 -15.72 16.05 9.53
CA VAL A 208 -16.28 16.70 10.73
C VAL A 208 -17.18 15.70 11.45
N GLY A 209 -16.88 15.42 12.72
CA GLY A 209 -17.67 14.51 13.55
C GLY A 209 -18.89 15.17 14.20
N GLY A 210 -19.87 14.34 14.57
CA GLY A 210 -20.67 14.59 15.77
C GLY A 210 -22.18 14.34 15.68
N SER A 211 -22.60 13.31 16.45
CA SER A 211 -23.87 13.14 17.18
C SER A 211 -25.12 12.65 16.42
N GLY A 212 -25.72 11.61 16.99
CA GLY A 212 -26.77 10.81 16.39
C GLY A 212 -28.20 11.27 16.68
N MET A 213 -29.11 10.55 16.03
CA MET A 213 -30.51 10.42 16.43
C MET A 213 -31.04 9.12 15.80
N GLU A 214 -31.60 8.25 16.63
CA GLU A 214 -32.48 7.15 16.21
C GLU A 214 -33.73 7.74 15.52
N LEU A 215 -34.33 7.02 14.57
CA LEU A 215 -35.80 6.92 14.38
C LEU A 215 -36.19 5.89 13.30
N ASP A 216 -36.98 4.92 13.75
CA ASP A 216 -38.09 4.14 13.16
C ASP A 216 -38.18 3.81 11.65
N VAL A 217 -38.35 2.50 11.38
CA VAL A 217 -38.55 1.89 10.06
C VAL A 217 -40.04 1.56 9.87
N GLY A 218 -40.65 2.06 8.80
CA GLY A 218 -41.98 1.65 8.32
C GLY A 218 -41.89 0.83 7.02
N GLU A 219 -42.58 -0.31 7.00
CA GLU A 219 -43.01 -1.10 5.81
C GLU A 219 -43.69 -0.21 4.75
N GLU A 220 -43.73 -0.45 3.44
CA GLU A 220 -43.51 -1.62 2.55
C GLU A 220 -43.45 -1.10 1.09
N ALA A 221 -42.80 -1.81 0.15
CA ALA A 221 -43.38 -2.24 -1.15
C ALA A 221 -42.34 -2.83 -2.14
N GLY A 222 -42.28 -4.16 -2.22
CA GLY A 222 -42.52 -4.91 -3.46
C GLY A 222 -41.49 -4.84 -4.61
N GLY A 223 -40.37 -5.55 -4.47
CA GLY A 223 -39.52 -5.99 -5.58
C GLY A 223 -38.41 -6.90 -5.06
N GLY A 224 -38.70 -8.21 -4.95
CA GLY A 224 -37.73 -9.16 -4.39
C GLY A 224 -36.46 -9.26 -5.23
N PRO A 225 -35.27 -9.41 -4.63
CA PRO A 225 -34.03 -9.63 -5.36
C PRO A 225 -34.10 -10.96 -6.11
N LEU A 226 -33.60 -10.96 -7.36
CA LEU A 226 -33.36 -12.18 -8.14
C LEU A 226 -32.42 -13.09 -7.35
N THR A 227 -32.76 -14.37 -7.22
CA THR A 227 -31.94 -15.33 -6.47
C THR A 227 -30.79 -15.86 -7.33
N ASP A 228 -29.65 -16.16 -6.69
CA ASP A 228 -28.42 -16.68 -7.33
C ASP A 228 -28.65 -17.89 -8.26
N ALA A 229 -29.69 -18.68 -8.01
CA ALA A 229 -30.09 -19.81 -8.84
C ALA A 229 -30.59 -19.42 -10.25
N GLU A 230 -31.05 -18.18 -10.46
CA GLU A 230 -31.51 -17.68 -11.76
C GLU A 230 -30.39 -17.04 -12.59
N LEU A 231 -29.25 -16.70 -11.97
CA LEU A 231 -28.12 -16.03 -12.64
C LEU A 231 -27.02 -17.00 -13.11
N PHE A 232 -26.89 -18.18 -12.49
CA PHE A 232 -25.78 -19.13 -12.74
C PHE A 232 -26.26 -20.54 -13.09
N GLY A 233 -27.24 -20.66 -13.98
CA GLY A 233 -27.83 -21.96 -14.34
C GLY A 233 -26.91 -22.96 -15.06
N ASP A 234 -25.73 -22.58 -15.56
CA ASP A 234 -24.84 -23.48 -16.33
C ASP A 234 -23.34 -23.06 -16.29
N ALA A 235 -22.83 -22.60 -15.15
CA ALA A 235 -21.39 -22.34 -14.99
C ALA A 235 -20.77 -23.42 -14.11
N GLU A 236 -19.87 -24.24 -14.69
CA GLU A 236 -19.03 -25.18 -13.93
C GLU A 236 -18.24 -24.40 -12.87
N GLU A 237 -18.27 -24.90 -11.63
CA GLU A 237 -17.50 -24.39 -10.50
C GLU A 237 -16.02 -24.35 -10.87
N VAL A 238 -15.41 -23.16 -10.80
CA VAL A 238 -13.95 -23.06 -10.81
C VAL A 238 -13.52 -23.18 -9.35
N GLU A 239 -13.22 -24.40 -8.93
CA GLU A 239 -12.39 -24.64 -7.75
C GLU A 239 -11.02 -24.00 -7.98
N ASP A 240 -10.42 -23.51 -6.89
CA ASP A 240 -9.04 -23.00 -6.79
C ASP A 240 -8.79 -21.53 -7.15
N LEU A 241 -9.41 -20.64 -6.36
CA LEU A 241 -8.96 -19.24 -6.19
C LEU A 241 -7.53 -19.16 -5.61
N ASP A 242 -7.09 -20.19 -4.86
CA ASP A 242 -5.77 -20.26 -4.25
C ASP A 242 -4.64 -20.48 -5.29
N GLU A 243 -4.91 -21.17 -6.40
CA GLU A 243 -3.93 -21.34 -7.49
C GLU A 243 -3.71 -20.04 -8.27
N VAL A 244 -4.76 -19.22 -8.47
CA VAL A 244 -4.65 -17.92 -9.16
C VAL A 244 -3.81 -16.93 -8.34
N MET A 245 -3.93 -16.97 -7.01
CA MET A 245 -3.12 -16.17 -6.09
C MET A 245 -1.67 -16.68 -6.02
N ALA A 246 -1.45 -18.00 -6.09
CA ALA A 246 -0.11 -18.60 -6.13
C ALA A 246 0.63 -18.31 -7.44
N ASP A 247 -0.05 -18.32 -8.59
CA ASP A 247 0.55 -18.00 -9.90
C ASP A 247 0.89 -16.51 -10.04
N LEU A 248 0.10 -15.61 -9.43
CA LEU A 248 0.45 -14.18 -9.33
C LEU A 248 1.68 -13.94 -8.45
N MET A 249 1.94 -14.82 -7.48
CA MET A 249 3.02 -14.71 -6.50
C MET A 249 4.29 -15.52 -6.88
N GLY A 250 4.18 -16.53 -7.75
CA GLY A 250 5.26 -17.46 -8.11
C GLY A 250 6.14 -17.06 -9.31
N GLY A 251 5.78 -15.99 -10.02
CA GLY A 251 6.37 -15.64 -11.31
C GLY A 251 7.60 -14.73 -11.28
N SER A 252 8.72 -15.13 -10.67
CA SER A 252 10.06 -14.78 -11.21
C SER A 252 11.19 -15.52 -10.48
N GLY A 253 11.56 -16.70 -11.00
CA GLY A 253 12.69 -17.41 -10.41
C GLY A 253 13.12 -18.73 -11.04
N ALA A 254 13.10 -18.90 -12.37
CA ALA A 254 13.95 -19.90 -13.05
C ALA A 254 13.80 -19.82 -14.58
N GLY A 255 14.90 -19.57 -15.28
CA GLY A 255 14.92 -19.68 -16.74
C GLY A 255 16.14 -19.06 -17.42
N TRP A 256 17.36 -19.35 -16.95
CA TRP A 256 18.56 -19.00 -17.72
C TRP A 256 19.12 -20.24 -18.41
N ALA A 257 18.88 -20.28 -19.72
CA ALA A 257 19.41 -21.26 -20.65
C ALA A 257 20.95 -21.17 -20.75
N GLU A 258 21.56 -22.34 -20.90
CA GLU A 258 22.99 -22.56 -21.07
C GLU A 258 23.56 -21.78 -22.26
N GLY A 259 24.47 -20.83 -21.99
CA GLY A 259 25.29 -20.15 -22.98
C GLY A 259 26.77 -20.23 -22.60
N ARG A 260 27.52 -21.09 -23.27
CA ARG A 260 28.98 -21.22 -23.11
C ARG A 260 29.67 -19.93 -23.58
N GLY A 261 30.45 -19.30 -22.70
CA GLY A 261 31.38 -18.21 -23.03
C GLY A 261 32.58 -18.26 -22.08
N GLY A 262 33.79 -18.35 -22.63
CA GLY A 262 35.05 -18.57 -21.90
C GLY A 262 35.51 -17.38 -21.03
N PRO A 263 36.64 -17.54 -20.31
CA PRO A 263 37.04 -16.60 -19.27
C PRO A 263 37.58 -15.30 -19.87
N ALA A 264 37.04 -14.17 -19.43
CA ALA A 264 37.64 -12.85 -19.65
C ALA A 264 38.49 -12.47 -18.43
N GLU A 265 39.76 -12.19 -18.69
CA GLU A 265 40.76 -11.78 -17.69
C GLU A 265 40.44 -10.40 -17.04
N PRO A 266 40.89 -10.15 -15.80
CA PRO A 266 40.57 -8.92 -15.09
C PRO A 266 41.38 -7.75 -15.66
N ARG A 267 40.69 -6.72 -16.16
CA ARG A 267 41.30 -5.41 -16.40
C ARG A 267 41.41 -4.65 -15.09
N ALA A 268 42.63 -4.30 -14.73
CA ALA A 268 42.94 -3.40 -13.63
C ALA A 268 42.44 -1.99 -13.96
N GLU A 269 41.49 -1.46 -13.17
CA GLU A 269 41.13 -0.04 -13.20
C GLU A 269 41.91 0.71 -12.13
N GLY A 270 42.77 1.62 -12.62
CA GLY A 270 43.53 2.56 -11.83
C GLY A 270 42.64 3.62 -11.20
N GLY A 271 42.99 4.01 -9.97
CA GLY A 271 42.31 5.03 -9.21
C GLY A 271 42.34 6.41 -9.85
N GLY A 272 41.20 7.10 -9.82
CA GLY A 272 41.05 8.52 -10.11
C GLY A 272 40.02 9.14 -9.17
N ALA A 273 40.40 10.21 -8.48
CA ALA A 273 39.63 10.91 -7.44
C ALA A 273 38.35 11.64 -7.92
N ALA A 274 37.80 11.28 -9.09
CA ALA A 274 36.54 11.81 -9.63
C ALA A 274 35.29 11.07 -9.12
N GLY A 275 35.44 9.90 -8.49
CA GLY A 275 34.31 9.08 -8.00
C GLY A 275 33.62 9.60 -6.72
N GLY A 276 34.24 10.51 -5.98
CA GLY A 276 33.73 10.98 -4.67
C GLY A 276 32.53 11.93 -4.75
N GLN A 277 32.55 12.87 -5.70
CA GLN A 277 31.47 13.86 -5.86
C GLN A 277 30.20 13.22 -6.43
N GLY A 278 30.34 12.38 -7.46
CA GLY A 278 29.19 11.65 -8.03
C GLY A 278 28.52 10.71 -7.04
N LYS A 279 29.29 10.07 -6.15
CA LYS A 279 28.73 9.21 -5.09
C LYS A 279 27.92 10.00 -4.05
N GLN A 280 28.43 11.15 -3.60
CA GLN A 280 27.71 12.00 -2.64
C GLN A 280 26.41 12.56 -3.23
N GLU A 281 26.41 12.96 -4.50
CA GLU A 281 25.22 13.48 -5.18
C GLU A 281 24.15 12.38 -5.35
N ARG A 282 24.58 11.14 -5.61
CA ARG A 282 23.70 9.96 -5.70
C ARG A 282 23.09 9.55 -4.36
N GLU A 283 23.80 9.74 -3.26
CA GLU A 283 23.25 9.50 -1.91
C GLU A 283 22.24 10.59 -1.53
N ARG A 284 22.54 11.86 -1.85
CA ARG A 284 21.67 13.01 -1.54
C ARG A 284 20.27 12.93 -2.16
N ARG A 285 20.08 12.32 -3.33
CA ARG A 285 18.74 12.19 -3.92
C ARG A 285 17.79 11.29 -3.10
N TRP A 286 18.33 10.50 -2.18
CA TRP A 286 17.57 9.64 -1.26
C TRP A 286 17.40 10.29 0.12
N GLU A 287 17.61 11.60 0.20
CA GLU A 287 17.45 12.43 1.40
C GLU A 287 16.71 13.72 1.03
N ALA A 288 15.75 14.13 1.85
CA ALA A 288 15.07 15.41 1.71
C ALA A 288 14.54 15.87 3.08
N GLY A 289 14.86 17.11 3.47
CA GLY A 289 14.50 17.65 4.78
C GLY A 289 14.98 16.75 5.94
N ASN A 290 14.06 16.33 6.80
CA ASN A 290 14.32 15.39 7.89
C ASN A 290 14.02 13.92 7.51
N THR A 291 13.89 13.60 6.22
CA THR A 291 13.55 12.25 5.73
C THR A 291 14.64 11.67 4.84
N SER A 292 14.78 10.35 4.89
CA SER A 292 15.68 9.60 4.01
C SER A 292 15.09 8.25 3.64
N VAL A 293 15.40 7.76 2.44
CA VAL A 293 14.98 6.43 1.95
C VAL A 293 16.17 5.49 2.00
N ARG A 294 15.98 4.28 2.52
CA ARG A 294 17.02 3.24 2.64
C ARG A 294 16.50 1.88 2.20
N LEU A 295 17.38 1.10 1.59
CA LEU A 295 17.11 -0.33 1.36
C LEU A 295 17.29 -1.07 2.69
N LEU A 296 16.28 -1.84 3.09
CA LEU A 296 16.32 -2.67 4.30
C LEU A 296 15.72 -4.05 4.00
N ASP A 297 16.59 -5.04 3.83
CA ASP A 297 16.20 -6.46 3.85
C ASP A 297 16.15 -6.93 5.32
N TRP A 298 14.96 -7.30 5.80
CA TRP A 298 14.76 -7.78 7.17
C TRP A 298 15.57 -9.05 7.48
N ALA A 299 15.85 -9.90 6.48
CA ALA A 299 16.63 -11.10 6.65
C ALA A 299 18.09 -10.80 7.03
N GLU A 300 18.62 -9.61 6.69
CA GLU A 300 19.94 -9.18 7.18
C GLU A 300 19.96 -9.04 8.71
N SER A 301 18.86 -8.60 9.30
CA SER A 301 18.74 -8.48 10.76
C SER A 301 18.63 -9.83 11.44
N GLN A 302 17.92 -10.78 10.84
CA GLN A 302 17.88 -12.17 11.31
C GLN A 302 19.29 -12.78 11.28
N ARG A 303 19.99 -12.69 10.14
CA ARG A 303 21.38 -13.17 9.99
C ARG A 303 22.34 -12.51 10.99
N ALA A 304 22.19 -11.22 11.25
CA ALA A 304 23.03 -10.50 12.21
C ALA A 304 22.81 -11.01 13.66
N LEU A 305 21.57 -11.37 14.01
CA LEU A 305 21.27 -11.96 15.32
C LEU A 305 21.74 -13.41 15.44
N ASP A 306 21.64 -14.21 14.37
CA ASP A 306 21.96 -15.64 14.40
C ASP A 306 23.46 -15.93 14.25
N GLY A 307 24.19 -15.12 13.46
CA GLY A 307 25.60 -15.36 13.10
C GLY A 307 26.56 -14.18 13.30
N GLY A 308 26.08 -13.06 13.85
CA GLY A 308 26.86 -11.83 14.04
C GLY A 308 26.93 -10.93 12.80
N GLU A 309 27.20 -9.63 13.01
CA GLU A 309 27.15 -8.60 11.94
C GLU A 309 28.12 -8.86 10.78
N ALA A 310 29.28 -9.48 11.05
CA ALA A 310 30.27 -9.83 10.02
C ALA A 310 29.76 -10.88 9.02
N ALA A 311 28.96 -11.85 9.48
CA ALA A 311 28.37 -12.88 8.64
C ALA A 311 27.24 -12.30 7.77
N ALA A 312 26.43 -11.39 8.33
CA ALA A 312 25.39 -10.69 7.58
C ALA A 312 25.96 -9.79 6.47
N ALA A 313 27.04 -9.04 6.76
CA ALA A 313 27.71 -8.17 5.79
C ALA A 313 28.32 -8.95 4.61
N MET A 314 28.89 -10.13 4.86
CA MET A 314 29.47 -11.00 3.82
C MET A 314 28.38 -11.51 2.85
N SER A 315 27.21 -11.89 3.37
CA SER A 315 26.09 -12.36 2.55
C SER A 315 25.43 -11.25 1.73
N ALA A 316 25.41 -10.01 2.24
CA ALA A 316 24.85 -8.85 1.53
C ALA A 316 25.68 -8.47 0.27
N LEU A 317 26.99 -8.77 0.28
CA LEU A 317 27.87 -8.60 -0.89
C LEU A 317 27.58 -9.61 -2.01
N CYS A 318 26.98 -10.77 -1.69
CA CYS A 318 26.68 -11.83 -2.65
C CYS A 318 25.35 -11.64 -3.40
N ILE A 319 24.44 -10.80 -2.88
CA ILE A 319 23.13 -10.50 -3.48
C ILE A 319 23.20 -9.26 -4.41
N GLY A 320 24.37 -8.63 -4.53
CA GLY A 320 24.62 -7.49 -5.43
C GLY A 320 24.85 -7.85 -6.90
N GLY A 321 24.21 -8.91 -7.42
CA GLY A 321 24.42 -9.41 -8.77
C GLY A 321 23.25 -9.09 -9.71
N GLY A 322 23.45 -8.18 -10.66
CA GLY A 322 22.70 -8.14 -11.92
C GLY A 322 21.46 -7.24 -11.96
N GLY A 323 21.62 -5.95 -11.69
CA GLY A 323 20.60 -4.92 -11.94
C GLY A 323 21.20 -3.56 -11.66
N ASP A 324 20.70 -2.51 -12.33
CA ASP A 324 21.26 -1.15 -12.33
C ASP A 324 21.44 -0.61 -10.90
N ALA A 325 22.60 -0.88 -10.28
CA ALA A 325 22.92 -0.47 -8.90
C ALA A 325 22.86 1.05 -8.72
N ASP A 326 22.82 1.76 -9.84
CA ASP A 326 22.71 3.20 -9.99
C ASP A 326 21.31 3.76 -9.72
N ASP A 327 20.26 2.94 -9.51
CA ASP A 327 18.89 3.43 -9.23
C ASP A 327 18.24 2.86 -7.94
N LEU A 328 19.04 2.33 -7.02
CA LEU A 328 18.59 1.93 -5.68
C LEU A 328 19.08 2.89 -4.58
N PRO A 329 18.40 2.96 -3.42
CA PRO A 329 18.87 3.73 -2.27
C PRO A 329 20.07 3.06 -1.60
N PRO A 330 20.88 3.83 -0.85
CA PRO A 330 21.89 3.24 0.01
C PRO A 330 21.22 2.28 1.02
N ARG A 331 21.90 1.19 1.31
CA ARG A 331 21.46 0.23 2.34
C ARG A 331 21.53 0.86 3.72
N LEU A 332 20.59 0.51 4.59
CA LEU A 332 20.64 0.93 6.00
C LEU A 332 21.82 0.25 6.72
N PRO A 333 22.79 1.00 7.28
CA PRO A 333 23.94 0.42 7.97
C PRO A 333 23.53 -0.58 9.06
N LEU A 334 24.15 -1.76 9.12
CA LEU A 334 23.77 -2.83 10.05
C LEU A 334 23.81 -2.45 11.53
N SER A 335 24.71 -1.54 11.91
CA SER A 335 24.86 -1.06 13.28
C SER A 335 23.86 0.03 13.67
N GLU A 336 23.13 0.59 12.72
CA GLU A 336 22.19 1.69 13.01
C GLU A 336 20.98 1.17 13.81
N ARG A 337 20.57 1.97 14.80
CA ARG A 337 19.49 1.69 15.75
C ARG A 337 18.59 2.90 15.95
N PHE A 338 17.32 2.66 16.25
CA PHE A 338 16.30 3.69 16.34
C PHE A 338 15.58 3.68 17.69
N PRO A 339 15.36 4.84 18.34
CA PRO A 339 14.56 4.91 19.55
C PRO A 339 13.07 4.64 19.28
N VAL A 340 12.61 4.84 18.04
CA VAL A 340 11.23 4.58 17.61
C VAL A 340 11.26 3.80 16.30
N ILE A 341 10.52 2.70 16.25
CA ILE A 341 10.23 1.95 15.03
C ILE A 341 8.72 1.96 14.80
N ILE A 342 8.29 2.21 13.57
CA ILE A 342 6.89 2.12 13.16
C ILE A 342 6.74 1.17 11.99
N GLY A 343 5.54 0.62 11.77
CA GLY A 343 5.25 -0.17 10.58
C GLY A 343 3.75 -0.41 10.44
N SER A 344 3.25 -0.38 9.20
CA SER A 344 1.85 -0.67 8.87
C SER A 344 1.81 -1.83 7.88
N GLU A 345 0.95 -2.83 8.12
CA GLU A 345 0.78 -3.99 7.22
C GLU A 345 2.12 -4.68 6.88
N VAL A 346 2.91 -5.02 7.90
CA VAL A 346 4.26 -5.61 7.70
C VAL A 346 4.28 -7.15 7.79
N MET A 347 3.13 -7.78 8.07
CA MET A 347 3.02 -9.23 8.29
C MET A 347 1.84 -9.83 7.54
N TYR A 348 2.16 -10.68 6.56
CA TYR A 348 1.16 -11.41 5.75
C TYR A 348 1.28 -12.93 5.89
N GLU A 349 2.47 -13.43 6.22
CA GLU A 349 2.80 -14.85 6.28
C GLU A 349 3.65 -15.16 7.51
N LEU A 350 3.80 -16.45 7.86
CA LEU A 350 4.63 -16.87 8.99
C LEU A 350 6.08 -16.40 8.87
N ALA A 351 6.66 -16.42 7.67
CA ALA A 351 8.01 -15.93 7.42
C ALA A 351 8.14 -14.42 7.76
N HIS A 352 7.13 -13.62 7.44
CA HIS A 352 7.12 -12.20 7.79
C HIS A 352 7.13 -12.00 9.32
N ALA A 353 6.38 -12.80 10.08
CA ALA A 353 6.39 -12.71 11.54
C ALA A 353 7.79 -12.96 12.14
N GLU A 354 8.53 -13.95 11.63
CA GLU A 354 9.91 -14.20 12.07
C GLU A 354 10.85 -13.03 11.75
N LEU A 355 10.77 -12.52 10.52
CA LEU A 355 11.60 -11.44 10.00
C LEU A 355 11.32 -10.11 10.69
N VAL A 356 10.04 -9.76 10.90
CA VAL A 356 9.63 -8.54 11.59
C VAL A 356 10.09 -8.56 13.06
N ALA A 357 9.93 -9.70 13.75
CA ALA A 357 10.44 -9.83 15.12
C ALA A 357 11.97 -9.70 15.17
N ALA A 358 12.68 -10.24 14.17
CA ALA A 358 14.13 -10.12 14.06
C ALA A 358 14.59 -8.66 13.81
N VAL A 359 13.99 -7.97 12.84
CA VAL A 359 14.37 -6.57 12.53
C VAL A 359 14.00 -5.63 13.67
N VAL A 360 12.88 -5.83 14.38
CA VAL A 360 12.56 -5.05 15.59
C VAL A 360 13.60 -5.31 16.68
N LYS A 361 13.92 -6.58 17.01
CA LYS A 361 14.94 -6.89 18.02
C LYS A 361 16.30 -6.32 17.66
N HIS A 362 16.68 -6.43 16.39
CA HIS A 362 17.97 -5.96 15.94
C HIS A 362 18.04 -4.44 15.88
N ARG A 363 17.03 -3.75 15.33
CA ARG A 363 17.11 -2.32 14.99
C ARG A 363 16.59 -1.39 16.09
N LEU A 364 15.83 -1.89 17.06
CA LEU A 364 15.32 -1.08 18.15
C LEU A 364 16.46 -0.75 19.14
N ALA A 365 16.63 0.52 19.47
CA ALA A 365 17.60 0.94 20.47
C ALA A 365 17.17 0.49 21.88
N PRO A 366 18.12 0.24 22.81
CA PRO A 366 17.80 0.04 24.23
C PRO A 366 16.95 1.19 24.77
N GLY A 367 15.88 0.89 25.50
CA GLY A 367 14.90 1.86 25.99
C GLY A 367 13.96 2.46 24.92
N GLY A 368 14.10 2.05 23.66
CA GLY A 368 13.22 2.45 22.56
C GLY A 368 11.89 1.70 22.56
N CYS A 369 10.95 2.16 21.74
CA CYS A 369 9.65 1.51 21.50
C CYS A 369 9.41 1.27 20.01
N ALA A 370 8.69 0.19 19.69
CA ALA A 370 8.19 -0.08 18.36
C ALA A 370 6.66 -0.17 18.36
N VAL A 371 6.02 0.41 17.35
CA VAL A 371 4.58 0.43 17.17
C VAL A 371 4.24 -0.12 15.79
N LEU A 372 3.54 -1.25 15.75
CA LEU A 372 3.12 -1.88 14.51
C LEU A 372 1.59 -1.89 14.43
N HIS A 373 1.02 -1.60 13.26
CA HIS A 373 -0.41 -1.68 13.04
C HIS A 373 -0.71 -2.61 11.87
N CYS A 374 -1.52 -3.65 12.11
CA CYS A 374 -1.88 -4.60 11.05
C CYS A 374 -3.35 -4.98 11.11
N ALA A 375 -3.95 -5.24 9.96
CA ALA A 375 -5.16 -6.02 9.84
C ALA A 375 -4.82 -7.52 9.93
N VAL A 376 -5.61 -8.27 10.67
CA VAL A 376 -5.36 -9.68 10.99
C VAL A 376 -6.20 -10.55 10.08
N ARG A 377 -5.57 -11.04 9.01
CA ARG A 377 -6.17 -12.01 8.08
C ARG A 377 -6.17 -13.41 8.66
N GLU A 378 -5.01 -13.86 9.15
CA GLU A 378 -4.83 -15.18 9.73
C GLU A 378 -4.28 -15.06 11.15
N LEU A 379 -5.08 -15.48 12.14
CA LEU A 379 -4.70 -15.34 13.55
C LEU A 379 -3.36 -16.03 13.87
N LYS A 380 -3.09 -17.18 13.23
CA LYS A 380 -1.87 -17.98 13.40
C LYS A 380 -0.57 -17.19 13.13
N VAL A 381 -0.60 -16.22 12.20
CA VAL A 381 0.57 -15.38 11.87
C VAL A 381 0.93 -14.50 13.06
N PHE A 382 -0.07 -13.89 13.71
CA PHE A 382 0.12 -12.99 14.85
C PHE A 382 0.43 -13.74 16.14
N GLU A 383 -0.12 -14.93 16.33
CA GLU A 383 0.28 -15.84 17.42
C GLU A 383 1.73 -16.31 17.26
N HIS A 384 2.15 -16.59 16.02
CA HIS A 384 3.54 -16.91 15.74
C HIS A 384 4.46 -15.71 15.99
N PHE A 385 4.07 -14.51 15.56
CA PHE A 385 4.80 -13.27 15.85
C PHE A 385 5.00 -13.05 17.36
N ALA A 386 3.97 -13.25 18.18
CA ALA A 386 4.07 -13.14 19.63
C ALA A 386 5.07 -14.16 20.23
N ARG A 387 5.14 -15.39 19.70
CA ARG A 387 6.14 -16.38 20.10
C ARG A 387 7.56 -15.95 19.70
N GLU A 388 7.74 -15.44 18.49
CA GLU A 388 9.03 -14.97 18.00
C GLU A 388 9.55 -13.75 18.78
N CYS A 389 8.66 -12.83 19.14
CA CYS A 389 9.01 -11.70 20.02
C CYS A 389 9.56 -12.20 21.37
N ARG A 390 8.84 -13.12 22.02
CA ARG A 390 9.27 -13.71 23.30
C ARG A 390 10.61 -14.43 23.17
N ARG A 391 10.76 -15.26 22.14
CA ARG A 391 12.00 -16.01 21.86
C ARG A 391 13.21 -15.08 21.70
N ARG A 392 12.99 -13.87 21.16
CA ARG A 392 14.03 -12.87 20.90
C ARG A 392 14.21 -11.87 22.06
N GLY A 393 13.49 -12.02 23.17
CA GLY A 393 13.58 -11.10 24.31
C GLY A 393 12.97 -9.73 24.03
N LEU A 394 11.87 -9.70 23.28
CA LEU A 394 10.98 -8.55 23.14
C LEU A 394 9.73 -8.75 24.01
N ARG A 395 9.31 -7.70 24.72
CA ARG A 395 7.96 -7.65 25.31
C ARG A 395 7.00 -7.31 24.19
N TYR A 396 5.97 -8.12 24.02
CA TYR A 396 4.91 -7.89 23.05
C TYR A 396 3.62 -7.61 23.80
N ARG A 397 2.94 -6.53 23.42
CA ARG A 397 1.60 -6.19 23.89
C ARG A 397 0.77 -5.75 22.69
N ARG A 398 -0.54 -5.88 22.79
CA ARG A 398 -1.44 -5.53 21.69
C ARG A 398 -2.73 -4.92 22.20
N ARG A 399 -3.53 -4.42 21.26
CA ARG A 399 -4.92 -4.03 21.47
C ARG A 399 -5.65 -4.15 20.15
N HIS A 400 -6.94 -4.44 20.23
CA HIS A 400 -7.80 -4.28 19.07
C HIS A 400 -8.11 -2.81 18.83
N VAL A 401 -8.19 -2.44 17.56
CA VAL A 401 -8.57 -1.09 17.11
C VAL A 401 -9.78 -1.21 16.20
N THR A 402 -10.83 -0.47 16.53
CA THR A 402 -11.98 -0.33 15.63
C THR A 402 -11.66 0.76 14.61
N PRO A 403 -11.85 0.51 13.30
CA PRO A 403 -11.75 1.56 12.29
C PRO A 403 -12.63 2.75 12.65
N ALA A 404 -12.14 3.97 12.44
CA ALA A 404 -12.97 5.15 12.63
C ALA A 404 -14.11 5.13 11.60
N ALA A 405 -15.33 5.53 12.00
CA ALA A 405 -16.51 5.56 11.12
C ALA A 405 -16.31 6.40 9.84
N ALA A 406 -15.32 7.29 9.84
CA ALA A 406 -14.87 8.07 8.69
C ALA A 406 -14.28 7.23 7.55
N PHE A 407 -13.89 5.98 7.82
CA PHE A 407 -13.45 5.03 6.81
C PHE A 407 -14.56 3.98 6.66
N SER A 408 -15.25 3.99 5.53
CA SER A 408 -16.13 2.87 5.14
C SER A 408 -15.22 1.66 4.88
N PHE A 409 -15.07 0.80 5.89
CA PHE A 409 -14.31 -0.42 5.74
C PHE A 409 -15.22 -1.53 5.22
N GLU A 410 -15.13 -1.79 3.93
CA GLU A 410 -15.79 -2.93 3.32
C GLU A 410 -14.84 -4.13 3.21
N GLY A 411 -13.57 -4.04 3.62
CA GLY A 411 -12.58 -5.13 3.44
C GLY A 411 -11.99 -5.19 2.03
N ILE A 412 -11.26 -6.28 1.71
CA ILE A 412 -10.84 -6.52 0.32
C ILE A 412 -12.08 -6.99 -0.45
N LEU A 413 -12.32 -6.41 -1.64
CA LEU A 413 -13.46 -6.76 -2.50
C LEU A 413 -14.85 -6.66 -1.83
N GLY A 414 -14.99 -5.85 -0.78
CA GLY A 414 -16.28 -5.69 -0.08
C GLY A 414 -16.57 -6.76 0.98
N ARG A 415 -15.57 -7.56 1.39
CA ARG A 415 -15.67 -8.58 2.44
C ARG A 415 -14.95 -8.19 3.73
N ALA A 416 -15.66 -7.53 4.64
CA ALA A 416 -15.15 -7.15 5.95
C ALA A 416 -14.90 -8.36 6.88
N ASP A 417 -15.52 -9.49 6.58
CA ASP A 417 -15.42 -10.78 7.29
C ASP A 417 -14.12 -11.54 7.04
N GLU A 418 -13.29 -11.13 6.07
CA GLU A 418 -11.99 -11.74 5.76
C GLU A 418 -10.88 -11.43 6.79
N TYR A 419 -11.17 -10.61 7.80
CA TYR A 419 -10.20 -10.22 8.83
C TYR A 419 -10.53 -10.87 10.17
N GLU A 420 -10.21 -12.17 10.28
CA GLU A 420 -10.47 -13.04 11.44
C GLU A 420 -10.16 -12.38 12.80
N GLY A 421 -9.06 -11.61 12.87
CA GLY A 421 -8.64 -10.94 14.11
C GLY A 421 -8.87 -9.44 14.15
N GLY A 422 -9.62 -8.87 13.19
CA GLY A 422 -9.84 -7.43 13.07
C GLY A 422 -8.54 -6.66 12.86
N PHE A 423 -8.36 -5.54 13.56
CA PHE A 423 -7.14 -4.73 13.47
C PHE A 423 -6.41 -4.67 14.80
N LEU A 424 -5.10 -4.92 14.75
CA LEU A 424 -4.23 -4.91 15.92
C LEU A 424 -3.26 -3.74 15.84
N LEU A 425 -3.23 -2.97 16.91
CA LEU A 425 -2.10 -2.11 17.24
C LEU A 425 -1.23 -2.85 18.24
N MET A 426 0.06 -2.91 17.96
CA MET A 426 1.04 -3.71 18.68
C MET A 426 2.18 -2.84 19.18
N ALA A 427 2.57 -3.08 20.43
CA ALA A 427 3.66 -2.41 21.12
C ALA A 427 4.77 -3.39 21.45
N LEU A 428 6.00 -3.05 21.05
CA LEU A 428 7.19 -3.83 21.36
C LEU A 428 8.30 -2.99 21.98
N ASP A 429 8.99 -3.58 22.96
CA ASP A 429 10.28 -3.09 23.45
C ASP A 429 11.14 -4.23 23.98
N HIS A 430 12.39 -3.92 24.35
CA HIS A 430 13.32 -4.91 24.87
C HIS A 430 12.96 -5.34 26.28
N VAL A 431 13.03 -6.64 26.57
CA VAL A 431 12.87 -7.16 27.94
C VAL A 431 14.00 -6.67 28.86
N ASP A 432 15.23 -6.64 28.34
CA ASP A 432 16.46 -6.28 29.05
C ASP A 432 16.71 -4.77 29.10
N SER A 433 16.06 -3.99 28.25
CA SER A 433 16.11 -2.52 28.27
C SER A 433 14.76 -1.93 27.88
N PRO A 434 13.76 -2.04 28.77
CA PRO A 434 12.39 -1.65 28.47
C PRO A 434 12.24 -0.14 28.26
N CYS A 435 11.29 0.24 27.40
CA CYS A 435 10.86 1.61 27.29
C CYS A 435 10.18 2.04 28.60
N GLN A 436 10.70 3.12 29.19
CA GLN A 436 10.28 3.59 30.51
C GLN A 436 8.97 4.40 30.45
N GLU A 437 8.75 5.11 29.35
CA GLU A 437 7.61 6.01 29.18
C GLU A 437 6.91 5.66 27.88
N TRP A 438 5.89 4.80 27.99
CA TRP A 438 4.99 4.55 26.88
C TRP A 438 4.07 5.75 26.67
N TYR A 439 3.77 6.05 25.41
CA TYR A 439 2.88 7.15 25.08
C TYR A 439 1.41 6.86 25.45
N ARG A 440 1.09 5.58 25.76
CA ARG A 440 -0.21 5.08 26.23
C ARG A 440 -0.02 3.90 27.21
N ASP A 441 -1.03 3.68 28.05
CA ASP A 441 -0.99 2.70 29.16
C ASP A 441 -2.03 1.56 29.01
N ASP A 442 -2.91 1.62 28.01
CA ASP A 442 -4.05 0.72 27.81
C ASP A 442 -3.74 -0.48 26.89
N TRP A 443 -2.56 -1.08 27.08
CA TRP A 443 -2.13 -2.26 26.33
C TRP A 443 -2.61 -3.55 27.00
N GLU A 444 -3.08 -4.51 26.21
CA GLU A 444 -3.35 -5.87 26.68
C GLU A 444 -2.02 -6.63 26.80
N GLU A 445 -1.74 -7.16 28.00
CA GLU A 445 -0.63 -8.08 28.21
C GLU A 445 -0.96 -9.44 27.59
N THR A 446 -0.16 -9.85 26.61
CA THR A 446 -0.24 -11.21 26.08
C THR A 446 0.68 -12.12 26.90
N LEU A 447 0.07 -13.08 27.61
CA LEU A 447 0.73 -14.16 28.37
C LEU A 447 1.68 -15.01 27.49
#